data_AF-A0AAW2INQ6-F1
#
_entry.id   AF-A0AAW2INQ6-F1
#
_cell.length_a   1.000
_cell.length_b   1.000
_cell.length_c   1.000
_cell.angle_alpha   90.00
_cell.angle_beta   90.00
_cell.angle_gamma   90.00
#
_symmetry.space_group_name_H-M   'P 1'
#
loop_
_entity.id
_entity.type
_entity.pdbx_description
1 polymer ?
#
loop_
_entity_poly.entity_id
_entity_poly.type
_entity_poly.pdbx_seq_one_letter_code
_entity_poly.pdbx_strand_id
1 'polypeptide(L)' 'VDMNCAEAYVRFFCRWLLDHCYDDMEFMGKYIDKTALQRLEMVAKSKLHRVTYTDAVAI' A
#
# COMPACT_ATOMS: atom_id res chain seq x y z
N VAL A 1 -15.93 9.68 -8.87
CA VAL A 1 -15.30 8.42 -8.42
C VAL A 1 -15.07 8.53 -6.93
N ASP A 2 -15.55 7.56 -6.16
CA ASP A 2 -15.48 7.59 -4.70
C ASP A 2 -14.06 7.23 -4.24
N MET A 3 -13.32 8.24 -3.76
CA MET A 3 -11.94 8.08 -3.28
C MET A 3 -11.87 7.19 -2.01
N ASN A 4 -12.96 7.06 -1.25
CA ASN A 4 -13.02 6.14 -0.10
C ASN A 4 -13.04 4.69 -0.58
N CYS A 5 -13.76 4.42 -1.67
CA CYS A 5 -13.82 3.09 -2.27
C CYS A 5 -12.45 2.65 -2.80
N ALA A 6 -11.73 3.55 -3.48
CA ALA A 6 -10.37 3.30 -3.94
C ALA A 6 -9.39 3.03 -2.77
N GLU A 7 -9.45 3.84 -1.71
CA GLU A 7 -8.63 3.67 -0.51
C GLU A 7 -8.95 2.35 0.23
N ALA A 8 -10.22 1.96 0.33
CA ALA A 8 -10.64 0.70 0.91
C ALA A 8 -10.16 -0.50 0.08
N TYR A 9 -10.29 -0.42 -1.25
CA TYR A 9 -9.84 -1.46 -2.17
C TYR A 9 -8.34 -1.73 -2.06
N VAL A 10 -7.52 -0.68 -2.11
CA VAL A 10 -6.05 -0.82 -2.01
C VAL A 10 -5.65 -1.44 -0.67
N ARG A 11 -6.23 -0.98 0.44
CA ARG A 11 -5.94 -1.55 1.77
C ARG A 11 -6.36 -3.01 1.90
N PHE A 12 -7.52 -3.35 1.36
CA PHE A 12 -7.99 -4.74 1.34
C PHE A 12 -7.03 -5.61 0.54
N PHE A 13 -6.65 -5.17 -0.66
CA PHE A 13 -5.78 -5.96 -1.53
C PHE A 13 -4.37 -6.16 -0.93
N CYS A 14 -3.80 -5.13 -0.31
CA CYS A 14 -2.52 -5.26 0.40
C CYS A 14 -2.59 -6.25 1.56
N ARG A 15 -3.67 -6.27 2.34
CA ARG A 15 -3.88 -7.28 3.39
C ARG A 15 -4.06 -8.68 2.81
N TRP A 16 -4.90 -8.79 1.79
CA TRP A 16 -5.18 -10.08 1.16
C TRP A 16 -3.90 -10.72 0.59
N LEU A 17 -3.05 -9.93 -0.07
CA LEU A 17 -1.73 -10.37 -0.55
C LEU A 17 -0.83 -10.86 0.59
N LEU A 18 -0.79 -10.13 1.71
CA LEU A 18 0.01 -10.52 2.87
C LEU A 18 -0.53 -11.79 3.54
N ASP A 19 -1.85 -12.02 3.53
CA ASP A 19 -2.46 -13.21 4.14
C ASP A 19 -2.41 -14.45 3.23
N HIS A 20 -2.53 -14.30 1.92
CA HIS A 20 -2.68 -15.42 0.97
C HIS A 20 -1.43 -15.71 0.13
N CYS A 21 -0.55 -14.73 -0.06
CA CYS A 21 0.63 -14.83 -0.94
C CYS A 21 1.92 -14.41 -0.22
N TYR A 22 2.00 -14.65 1.10
CA TYR A 22 3.15 -14.24 1.90
C TYR A 22 4.48 -14.81 1.37
N ASP A 23 4.51 -16.09 1.00
CA ASP A 23 5.73 -16.77 0.54
C ASP A 23 6.27 -16.17 -0.77
N ASP A 24 5.38 -15.84 -1.71
CA ASP A 24 5.76 -15.15 -2.96
C ASP A 24 6.28 -13.74 -2.69
N MET A 25 5.68 -13.04 -1.72
CA MET A 25 6.14 -11.71 -1.30
C MET A 25 7.48 -11.76 -0.57
N GLU A 26 7.75 -12.82 0.20
CA GLU A 26 9.03 -13.06 0.84
C GLU A 26 10.12 -13.33 -0.20
N PHE A 27 9.81 -14.12 -1.23
CA PHE A 27 10.69 -14.36 -2.37
C PHE A 27 10.98 -13.04 -3.11
N MET A 28 9.95 -12.27 -3.47
CA MET A 28 10.11 -10.96 -4.10
C MET A 28 10.94 -10.00 -3.24
N GLY A 29 10.74 -10.04 -1.92
CA GLY A 29 11.52 -9.30 -0.93
C GLY A 29 13.00 -9.64 -0.98
N LYS A 30 13.34 -10.92 -1.05
CA LYS A 30 14.74 -11.38 -1.02
C LYS A 30 15.49 -11.09 -2.33
N TYR A 31 14.81 -11.20 -3.48
CA TYR A 31 15.48 -11.22 -4.79
C TYR A 31 15.25 -9.97 -5.67
N ILE A 32 14.15 -9.22 -5.47
CA ILE A 32 13.82 -8.06 -6.30
C ILE A 32 13.90 -6.77 -5.48
N ASP A 33 13.11 -6.65 -4.41
CA ASP A 33 13.02 -5.44 -3.60
C ASP A 33 12.84 -5.77 -2.12
N LYS A 34 13.94 -5.62 -1.36
CA LYS A 34 14.02 -5.88 0.10
C LYS A 34 13.05 -5.05 0.94
N THR A 35 12.49 -3.98 0.38
CA THR A 35 11.58 -3.08 1.07
C THR A 35 10.11 -3.29 0.68
N ALA A 36 9.82 -4.17 -0.29
CA ALA A 36 8.47 -4.38 -0.81
C ALA A 36 7.47 -4.84 0.28
N LEU A 37 7.87 -5.80 1.11
CA LEU A 37 7.08 -6.32 2.23
C LEU A 37 6.78 -5.22 3.26
N GLN A 38 7.80 -4.44 3.63
CA GLN A 38 7.64 -3.34 4.58
C GLN A 38 6.69 -2.26 4.03
N ARG A 39 6.77 -1.95 2.73
CA ARG A 39 5.86 -1.01 2.07
C ARG A 39 4.43 -1.53 2.05
N LEU A 40 4.22 -2.81 1.73
CA LEU A 40 2.90 -3.44 1.74
C LEU A 40 2.27 -3.39 3.14
N GLU A 41 3.03 -3.72 4.18
CA GLU A 41 2.58 -3.59 5.57
C GLU A 41 2.25 -2.14 5.94
N MET A 42 3.09 -1.19 5.52
CA MET A 42 2.86 0.23 5.78
C MET A 42 1.57 0.71 5.13
N VAL A 43 1.32 0.37 3.87
CA VAL A 43 0.09 0.76 3.15
C VAL A 43 -1.14 0.07 3.75
N ALA A 44 -1.02 -1.18 4.19
CA ALA A 44 -2.10 -1.91 4.85
C ALA A 44 -2.50 -1.28 6.20
N LYS A 45 -1.53 -0.71 6.94
CA LYS A 45 -1.73 -0.14 8.29
C LYS A 45 -2.03 1.36 8.27
N SER A 46 -1.46 2.11 7.34
CA SER A 46 -1.56 3.57 7.29
C SER A 46 -2.87 4.09 6.71
N LYS A 47 -3.21 5.34 7.05
CA LYS A 47 -4.32 6.09 6.45
C LYS A 47 -3.79 6.98 5.33
N LEU A 48 -4.43 6.93 4.16
CA LEU A 48 -4.06 7.77 3.05
C LEU A 48 -4.55 9.20 3.33
N HIS A 49 -3.62 10.15 3.33
CA HIS A 49 -3.95 11.56 3.49
C HIS A 49 -4.42 12.13 2.16
N ARG A 50 -5.50 12.92 2.21
CA ARG A 50 -5.98 13.67 1.06
C ARG A 50 -5.38 15.06 1.10
N VAL A 51 -4.74 15.43 0.01
CA VAL A 51 -4.11 16.72 -0.17
C VAL A 51 -4.66 17.31 -1.46
N THR A 52 -5.03 18.59 -1.45
CA THR A 52 -5.44 19.27 -2.68
C THR A 52 -4.22 19.56 -3.53
N TYR A 53 -4.40 19.78 -4.83
CA TYR A 53 -3.27 20.10 -5.70
C TYR A 53 -2.56 21.39 -5.26
N THR A 54 -3.32 22.40 -4.83
CA THR A 54 -2.77 23.66 -4.32
C THR A 54 -1.93 23.46 -3.07
N ASP A 55 -2.40 22.65 -2.13
CA ASP A 55 -1.64 22.32 -0.92
C ASP A 55 -0.36 21.54 -1.24
N ALA A 56 -0.40 20.64 -2.23
CA ALA A 56 0.77 19.85 -2.62
C ALA A 56 1.87 20.69 -3.30
N VAL A 57 1.50 21.76 -4.01
CA VAL A 57 2.46 22.67 -4.67
C VAL A 57 3.09 23.68 -3.69
N ALA A 58 2.44 23.92 -2.55
CA ALA A 58 2.93 24.84 -1.52
C ALA A 58 3.94 24.22 -0.52
N ILE A 59 4.16 22.89 -0.60
CA ILE A 59 5.13 22.12 0.20
C ILE A 59 6.47 22.06 -0.54
#